data_AF-A0A7C3Y0K8-F1
#
_entry.id   AF-A0A7C3Y0K8-F1
#
_cell.length_a   1.000
_cell.length_b   1.000
_cell.length_c   1.000
_cell.angle_alpha   90.00
_cell.angle_beta   90.00
_cell.angle_gamma   90.00
#
_symmetry.space_group_name_H-M   'P 1'
#
loop_
_entity.id
_entity.type
_entity.pdbx_description
1 polymer ?
#
loop_
_entity_poly.entity_id
_entity_poly.type
_entity_poly.pdbx_seq_one_letter_code
_entity_poly.pdbx_strand_id
1 'polypeptide(L)'
;MWVKKWFWVVLLGLLLVTTAMLLYACARACPTGGQFCVAIFGSLPTTVGANVCPQEVHICPGETATLYWNVSEDVTKVTIISEFGTKYGPFTVRSGSQNVTPAVTTRYTMKAEGECTLEQTVTVNVVRGGEVIDLVARGDIEAGVWTVDVSPVTTSPHIIVSTIKTVACATGSFWNKWDCKKTDLDSHVTLLSVTEIDSPANDIPLVGSWEFTPRGGVFRDTTACFQVTIKCQETSPTPGPNQPQEAAQQL
;
A
#
# COMPACT_ATOMS: atom_id res chain seq x y z
N MET A 1 -53.83 24.64 44.23
CA MET A 1 -53.77 23.55 43.21
C MET A 1 -53.00 23.92 41.93
N TRP A 2 -52.45 25.14 41.81
CA TRP A 2 -51.85 25.65 40.55
C TRP A 2 -50.33 25.43 40.41
N VAL A 3 -49.60 25.36 41.53
CA VAL A 3 -48.13 25.25 41.56
C VAL A 3 -47.63 23.87 41.12
N LYS A 4 -48.42 22.81 41.36
CA LYS A 4 -48.05 21.43 41.02
C LYS A 4 -48.03 21.19 39.50
N LYS A 5 -48.87 21.87 38.71
CA LYS A 5 -48.89 21.72 37.24
C LYS A 5 -47.69 22.37 36.57
N TRP A 6 -47.23 23.51 37.06
CA TRP A 6 -46.06 24.22 36.50
C TRP A 6 -44.75 23.48 36.74
N PHE A 7 -44.60 22.82 37.89
CA PHE A 7 -43.39 22.07 38.20
C PHE A 7 -43.19 20.88 37.25
N TRP A 8 -44.25 20.17 36.88
CA TRP A 8 -44.19 19.07 35.91
C TRP A 8 -43.85 19.56 34.49
N VAL A 9 -44.33 20.74 34.08
CA VAL A 9 -44.02 21.30 32.75
C VAL A 9 -42.56 21.74 32.65
N VAL A 10 -42.00 22.34 33.70
CA VAL A 10 -40.58 22.72 33.73
C VAL A 10 -39.67 21.48 33.78
N LEU A 11 -40.05 20.45 34.55
CA LEU A 11 -39.30 19.20 34.62
C LEU A 11 -39.32 18.44 33.28
N LEU A 12 -40.48 18.39 32.60
CA LEU A 12 -40.61 17.78 31.26
C LEU A 12 -39.81 18.56 30.21
N GLY A 13 -39.80 19.91 30.30
CA GLY A 13 -39.02 20.78 29.42
C GLY A 13 -37.50 20.58 29.60
N LEU A 14 -37.02 20.48 30.84
CA LEU A 14 -35.60 20.20 31.11
C LEU A 14 -35.19 18.79 30.64
N LEU A 15 -36.09 17.81 30.80
CA LEU A 15 -35.86 16.43 30.33
C LEU A 15 -35.79 16.39 28.79
N LEU A 16 -36.66 17.13 28.10
CA LEU A 16 -36.66 17.23 26.63
C LEU A 16 -35.39 17.91 26.09
N VAL A 17 -34.92 18.99 26.73
CA VAL A 17 -33.68 19.69 26.35
C VAL A 17 -32.44 18.82 26.60
N THR A 18 -32.42 18.05 27.71
CA THR A 18 -31.31 17.11 27.99
C THR A 18 -31.32 15.91 27.05
N THR A 19 -32.49 15.34 26.68
CA THR A 19 -32.57 14.30 25.65
C THR A 19 -32.21 14.82 24.25
N ALA A 20 -32.51 16.08 23.92
CA ALA A 20 -32.10 16.69 22.67
C ALA A 20 -30.58 16.93 22.60
N MET A 21 -29.92 17.25 23.71
CA MET A 21 -28.45 17.30 23.77
C MET A 21 -27.81 15.90 23.72
N LEU A 22 -28.43 14.88 24.30
CA LEU A 22 -27.95 13.48 24.24
C LEU A 22 -28.07 12.86 22.83
N LEU A 23 -28.99 13.33 22.00
CA LEU A 23 -29.19 12.84 20.62
C LEU A 23 -28.30 13.54 19.58
N TYR A 24 -27.58 14.61 19.95
CA TYR A 24 -26.63 15.30 19.06
C TYR A 24 -25.21 14.73 19.08
N ALA A 25 -24.93 13.74 19.94
CA ALA A 25 -23.62 13.08 20.03
C ALA A 25 -23.45 11.93 19.01
N CYS A 26 -24.22 11.90 17.93
CA CYS A 26 -23.84 11.09 16.77
C CYS A 26 -22.65 11.78 16.12
N ALA A 27 -21.44 11.28 16.38
CA ALA A 27 -20.24 11.68 15.68
C ALA A 27 -20.52 11.71 14.18
N ARG A 28 -20.45 12.90 13.58
CA ARG A 28 -20.69 13.05 12.14
C ARG A 28 -19.50 12.48 11.39
N ALA A 29 -19.72 11.98 10.17
CA ALA A 29 -18.60 11.68 9.29
C ALA A 29 -17.83 12.98 9.00
N CYS A 30 -16.50 12.94 9.03
CA CYS A 30 -15.70 14.13 8.74
C CYS A 30 -15.99 14.63 7.31
N PRO A 31 -16.09 15.95 7.08
CA PRO A 31 -16.18 16.48 5.73
C PRO A 31 -15.01 15.95 4.90
N THR A 32 -15.27 15.64 3.63
CA THR A 32 -14.31 15.03 2.70
C THR A 32 -13.00 15.80 2.70
N GLY A 33 -11.91 15.18 3.17
CA GLY A 33 -10.61 15.84 3.30
C GLY A 33 -9.59 15.12 4.16
N GLY A 34 -10.02 14.21 5.05
CA GLY A 34 -9.11 13.37 5.82
C GLY A 34 -8.59 12.15 5.05
N GLN A 35 -7.29 11.91 5.12
CA GLN A 35 -6.62 10.77 4.49
C GLN A 35 -5.68 10.07 5.46
N PHE A 36 -5.78 8.74 5.50
CA PHE A 36 -4.81 7.84 6.12
C PHE A 36 -4.10 7.08 5.02
N CYS A 37 -2.78 7.03 5.08
CA CYS A 37 -1.96 6.52 3.99
C CYS A 37 -0.78 5.72 4.54
N VAL A 38 -0.16 4.94 3.67
CA VAL A 38 1.06 4.19 3.97
C VAL A 38 2.06 4.30 2.83
N ALA A 39 3.34 4.39 3.17
CA ALA A 39 4.44 4.42 2.21
C ALA A 39 5.66 3.65 2.76
N ILE A 40 6.60 3.31 1.88
CA ILE A 40 7.92 2.82 2.29
C ILE A 40 8.65 3.91 3.10
N PHE A 41 9.38 3.51 4.15
CA PHE A 41 10.17 4.49 4.92
C PHE A 41 11.22 5.17 4.03
N GLY A 42 11.29 6.50 4.10
CA GLY A 42 12.23 7.29 3.31
C GLY A 42 11.83 7.53 1.84
N SER A 43 10.70 6.97 1.38
CA SER A 43 10.19 7.20 0.01
C SER A 43 9.14 8.32 -0.08
N LEU A 44 8.79 8.95 1.04
CA LEU A 44 7.82 10.04 1.05
C LEU A 44 8.42 11.28 0.36
N PRO A 45 7.68 11.96 -0.55
CA PRO A 45 8.11 13.25 -1.05
C PRO A 45 8.24 14.23 0.12
N THR A 46 9.39 14.90 0.21
CA THR A 46 9.74 15.84 1.29
C THR A 46 8.82 17.07 1.36
N THR A 47 7.95 17.25 0.38
CA THR A 47 6.86 18.21 0.38
C THR A 47 5.53 17.48 0.62
N VAL A 48 4.93 17.72 1.79
CA VAL A 48 3.53 17.38 2.08
C VAL A 48 2.66 18.20 1.11
N GLY A 49 2.48 17.66 -0.08
CA GLY A 49 1.79 18.29 -1.21
C GLY A 49 1.55 17.36 -2.39
N ALA A 50 1.74 16.05 -2.24
CA ALA A 50 1.56 15.09 -3.33
C ALA A 50 0.29 14.26 -3.12
N ASN A 51 -0.54 14.19 -4.17
CA ASN A 51 -1.82 13.48 -4.29
C ASN A 51 -1.71 11.94 -4.18
N VAL A 52 -0.66 11.43 -3.54
CA VAL A 52 -0.34 10.00 -3.43
C VAL A 52 -0.65 9.57 -2.00
N CYS A 53 -1.74 8.83 -1.85
CA CYS A 53 -2.17 8.27 -0.57
C CYS A 53 -2.45 6.77 -0.71
N PRO A 54 -1.40 5.94 -0.79
CA PRO A 54 -1.55 4.52 -0.94
C PRO A 54 -2.18 3.92 0.32
N GLN A 55 -3.03 2.91 0.12
CA GLN A 55 -3.65 2.15 1.21
C GLN A 55 -2.91 0.84 1.47
N GLU A 56 -1.94 0.50 0.63
CA GLU A 56 -1.13 -0.69 0.79
C GLU A 56 0.32 -0.45 0.35
N VAL A 57 1.24 -1.20 0.96
CA VAL A 57 2.64 -1.29 0.54
C VAL A 57 3.14 -2.72 0.62
N HIS A 58 4.18 -3.03 -0.15
CA HIS A 58 4.92 -4.29 -0.11
C HIS A 58 6.35 -4.04 0.39
N ILE A 59 6.72 -4.71 1.47
CA ILE A 59 8.04 -4.61 2.10
C ILE A 59 8.67 -5.99 2.27
N CYS A 60 9.99 -6.01 2.42
CA CYS A 60 10.72 -7.18 2.88
C CYS A 60 10.73 -7.30 4.41
N PRO A 61 11.00 -8.50 4.96
CA PRO A 61 11.04 -8.70 6.40
C PRO A 61 12.11 -7.83 7.04
N GLY A 62 11.76 -7.12 8.11
CA GLY A 62 12.66 -6.20 8.82
C GLY A 62 12.72 -4.79 8.22
N GLU A 63 12.09 -4.54 7.08
CA GLU A 63 11.93 -3.19 6.54
C GLU A 63 10.84 -2.41 7.28
N THR A 64 10.90 -1.09 7.14
CA THR A 64 9.99 -0.17 7.83
C THR A 64 9.06 0.49 6.82
N ALA A 65 7.79 0.57 7.17
CA ALA A 65 6.79 1.40 6.49
C ALA A 65 6.44 2.62 7.36
N THR A 66 6.04 3.70 6.72
CA THR A 66 5.54 4.91 7.38
C THR A 66 4.03 5.02 7.17
N LEU A 67 3.27 4.90 8.25
CA LEU A 67 1.87 5.27 8.30
C LEU A 67 1.82 6.80 8.44
N TYR A 68 1.02 7.49 7.64
CA TYR A 68 0.91 8.94 7.73
C TYR A 68 -0.53 9.39 7.53
N TRP A 69 -0.83 10.57 8.07
CA TRP A 69 -2.17 11.11 8.05
C TRP A 69 -2.18 12.60 7.87
N ASN A 70 -3.27 13.07 7.26
CA ASN A 70 -3.67 14.46 7.24
C ASN A 70 -5.18 14.50 7.40
N VAL A 71 -5.67 15.04 8.51
CA VAL A 71 -7.10 15.05 8.87
C VAL A 71 -7.61 16.47 9.11
N SER A 72 -8.94 16.64 9.06
CA SER A 72 -9.59 17.95 9.17
C SER A 72 -9.39 18.59 10.55
N GLU A 73 -9.72 19.88 10.65
CA GLU A 73 -9.61 20.66 11.89
C GLU A 73 -10.52 20.14 13.02
N ASP A 74 -11.60 19.46 12.65
CA ASP A 74 -12.60 18.88 13.57
C ASP A 74 -12.08 17.65 14.34
N VAL A 75 -10.90 17.14 13.98
CA VAL A 75 -10.27 15.98 14.63
C VAL A 75 -9.36 16.44 15.76
N THR A 76 -9.54 15.84 16.94
CA THR A 76 -8.76 16.12 18.15
C THR A 76 -7.79 15.01 18.51
N LYS A 77 -8.01 13.81 17.99
CA LYS A 77 -7.32 12.60 18.39
C LYS A 77 -7.18 11.64 17.21
N VAL A 78 -6.00 11.09 17.01
CA VAL A 78 -5.73 9.99 16.08
C VAL A 78 -5.19 8.80 16.86
N THR A 79 -5.68 7.61 16.55
CA THR A 79 -5.20 6.34 17.11
C THR A 79 -4.96 5.35 15.99
N ILE A 80 -3.96 4.49 16.15
CA ILE A 80 -3.65 3.44 15.19
C ILE A 80 -3.65 2.12 15.94
N ILE A 81 -4.34 1.12 15.42
CA ILE A 81 -4.42 -0.21 16.01
C ILE A 81 -4.09 -1.23 14.92
N SER A 82 -3.07 -2.03 15.14
CA SER A 82 -2.81 -3.20 14.28
C SER A 82 -3.87 -4.28 14.52
N GLU A 83 -4.11 -5.15 13.55
CA GLU A 83 -5.01 -6.30 13.73
C GLU A 83 -4.58 -7.28 14.84
N PHE A 84 -3.32 -7.19 15.28
CA PHE A 84 -2.77 -7.95 16.42
C PHE A 84 -2.89 -7.21 17.77
N GLY A 85 -3.55 -6.05 17.80
CA GLY A 85 -3.85 -5.29 19.02
C GLY A 85 -2.75 -4.31 19.47
N THR A 86 -1.60 -4.24 18.79
CA THR A 86 -0.62 -3.18 19.05
C THR A 86 -1.24 -1.82 18.76
N LYS A 87 -1.17 -0.92 19.74
CA LYS A 87 -1.78 0.42 19.69
C LYS A 87 -0.70 1.50 19.67
N TYR A 88 -0.87 2.48 18.78
CA TYR A 88 -0.07 3.70 18.72
C TYR A 88 -0.97 4.93 19.00
N GLY A 89 -0.39 5.93 19.66
CA GLY A 89 -1.11 7.12 20.11
C GLY A 89 -1.80 6.94 21.48
N PRO A 90 -2.75 7.83 21.83
CA PRO A 90 -3.36 8.83 20.97
C PRO A 90 -2.39 9.95 20.56
N PHE A 91 -2.51 10.39 19.31
CA PHE A 91 -1.86 11.58 18.79
C PHE A 91 -2.86 12.73 18.78
N THR A 92 -2.41 13.93 19.15
CA THR A 92 -3.24 15.14 19.17
C THR A 92 -2.91 16.10 18.02
N VAL A 93 -2.20 15.60 17.02
CA VAL A 93 -1.78 16.37 15.82
C VAL A 93 -2.62 15.98 14.61
N ARG A 94 -3.01 16.96 13.81
CA ARG A 94 -3.85 16.80 12.61
C ARG A 94 -3.11 16.22 11.42
N SER A 95 -1.80 16.41 11.38
CA SER A 95 -0.94 15.79 10.38
C SER A 95 0.24 15.17 11.13
N GLY A 96 0.60 13.96 10.74
CA GLY A 96 1.63 13.22 11.45
C GLY A 96 1.99 11.93 10.74
N SER A 97 2.96 11.23 11.33
CA SER A 97 3.39 9.93 10.85
C SER A 97 3.80 9.03 12.00
N GLN A 98 3.76 7.72 11.74
CA GLN A 98 4.19 6.66 12.64
C GLN A 98 4.88 5.58 11.81
N ASN A 99 6.12 5.26 12.17
CA ASN A 99 6.85 4.17 11.55
C ASN A 99 6.46 2.82 12.17
N VAL A 100 6.38 1.79 11.34
CA VAL A 100 6.06 0.41 11.74
C VAL A 100 6.95 -0.57 10.99
N THR A 101 7.35 -1.64 11.68
CA THR A 101 8.26 -2.69 11.16
C THR A 101 7.61 -4.06 11.44
N PRO A 102 6.50 -4.40 10.75
CA PRO A 102 5.81 -5.65 11.03
C PRO A 102 6.61 -6.88 10.55
N ALA A 103 6.53 -7.97 11.31
CA ALA A 103 7.20 -9.24 10.95
C ALA A 103 6.38 -10.13 9.99
N VAL A 104 5.08 -9.86 9.87
CA VAL A 104 4.09 -10.53 9.00
C VAL A 104 3.25 -9.46 8.32
N THR A 105 2.58 -9.78 7.21
CA THR A 105 1.55 -8.90 6.66
C THR A 105 0.59 -8.46 7.76
N THR A 106 0.43 -7.15 7.91
CA THR A 106 -0.32 -6.56 9.02
C THR A 106 -1.20 -5.42 8.51
N ARG A 107 -2.48 -5.48 8.88
CA ARG A 107 -3.45 -4.39 8.68
C ARG A 107 -3.44 -3.45 9.89
N TYR A 108 -3.46 -2.16 9.60
CA TYR A 108 -3.51 -1.09 10.58
C TYR A 108 -4.79 -0.29 10.38
N THR A 109 -5.66 -0.30 11.39
CA THR A 109 -6.84 0.55 11.45
C THR A 109 -6.45 1.88 12.08
N MET A 110 -6.57 2.95 11.31
CA MET A 110 -6.31 4.32 11.73
C MET A 110 -7.63 5.02 11.97
N LYS A 111 -7.82 5.53 13.18
CA LYS A 111 -9.05 6.18 13.62
C LYS A 111 -8.78 7.59 14.10
N ALA A 112 -9.43 8.56 13.47
CA ALA A 112 -9.51 9.95 13.86
C ALA A 112 -10.85 10.22 14.59
N GLU A 113 -10.79 10.91 15.73
CA GLU A 113 -11.94 11.24 16.58
C GLU A 113 -11.89 12.72 17.03
N GLY A 114 -13.06 13.35 17.10
CA GLY A 114 -13.26 14.73 17.54
C GLY A 114 -14.73 15.11 17.40
N GLU A 115 -15.03 16.24 16.78
CA GLU A 115 -16.42 16.57 16.38
C GLU A 115 -16.92 15.68 15.24
N CYS A 116 -15.98 15.02 14.54
CA CYS A 116 -16.25 14.01 13.55
C CYS A 116 -15.43 12.73 13.82
N THR A 117 -15.79 11.63 13.14
CA THR A 117 -15.02 10.38 13.16
C THR A 117 -14.67 9.95 11.74
N LEU A 118 -13.42 9.54 11.54
CA LEU A 118 -12.92 8.92 10.32
C LEU A 118 -12.14 7.67 10.70
N GLU A 119 -12.40 6.58 9.98
CA GLU A 119 -11.69 5.32 10.16
C GLU A 119 -11.32 4.75 8.80
N GLN A 120 -10.06 4.39 8.61
CA GLN A 120 -9.56 3.72 7.40
C GLN A 120 -8.58 2.64 7.81
N THR A 121 -8.45 1.62 6.96
CA THR A 121 -7.47 0.55 7.15
C THR A 121 -6.46 0.59 6.02
N VAL A 122 -5.19 0.55 6.41
CA VAL A 122 -4.05 0.41 5.50
C VAL A 122 -3.34 -0.91 5.74
N THR A 123 -2.70 -1.46 4.72
CA THR A 123 -2.06 -2.78 4.77
C THR A 123 -0.57 -2.68 4.50
N VAL A 124 0.24 -3.29 5.35
CA VAL A 124 1.67 -3.51 5.09
C VAL A 124 1.84 -4.98 4.75
N ASN A 125 2.08 -5.30 3.48
CA ASN A 125 2.33 -6.65 3.00
C ASN A 125 3.81 -7.00 3.18
N VAL A 126 4.11 -8.07 3.92
CA VAL A 126 5.49 -8.54 4.12
C VAL A 126 5.75 -9.72 3.19
N VAL A 127 6.59 -9.50 2.18
CA VAL A 127 6.97 -10.48 1.15
C VAL A 127 8.02 -11.44 1.73
N ARG A 128 7.76 -12.74 1.67
CA ARG A 128 8.65 -13.80 2.19
C ARG A 128 9.19 -14.73 1.11
N GLY A 129 8.65 -14.64 -0.10
CA GLY A 129 9.04 -15.42 -1.26
C GLY A 129 7.91 -16.31 -1.77
N GLY A 130 7.74 -16.31 -3.10
CA GLY A 130 6.74 -17.11 -3.78
C GLY A 130 5.36 -16.45 -3.87
N GLU A 131 5.19 -15.24 -3.33
CA GLU A 131 3.97 -14.47 -3.53
C GLU A 131 3.78 -14.13 -5.00
N VAL A 132 2.52 -14.12 -5.44
CA VAL A 132 2.15 -13.75 -6.81
C VAL A 132 1.44 -12.41 -6.78
N ILE A 133 1.90 -11.49 -7.63
CA ILE A 133 1.26 -10.18 -7.84
C ILE A 133 0.82 -10.08 -9.30
N ASP A 134 -0.35 -9.48 -9.51
CA ASP A 134 -0.83 -9.14 -10.85
C ASP A 134 -0.26 -7.79 -11.29
N LEU A 135 0.35 -7.76 -12.47
CA LEU A 135 0.68 -6.53 -13.18
C LEU A 135 -0.37 -6.30 -14.26
N VAL A 136 -1.10 -5.19 -14.16
CA VAL A 136 -2.12 -4.79 -15.13
C VAL A 136 -1.58 -3.64 -15.96
N ALA A 137 -1.13 -3.96 -17.18
CA ALA A 137 -0.57 -3.00 -18.10
C ALA A 137 -1.66 -2.34 -18.96
N ARG A 138 -1.54 -1.03 -19.14
CA ARG A 138 -2.44 -0.22 -19.97
C ARG A 138 -1.83 -0.02 -21.35
N GLY A 139 -2.61 -0.35 -22.37
CA GLY A 139 -2.20 -0.35 -23.76
C GLY A 139 -2.49 0.96 -24.47
N ASP A 140 -1.50 1.42 -25.23
CA ASP A 140 -1.67 2.29 -26.37
C ASP A 140 -1.69 1.42 -27.64
N ILE A 141 -2.87 1.29 -28.24
CA ILE A 141 -3.08 0.44 -29.43
C ILE A 141 -2.35 1.01 -30.65
N GLU A 142 -2.21 2.34 -30.76
CA GLU A 142 -1.54 2.98 -31.89
C GLU A 142 -0.02 2.79 -31.79
N ALA A 143 0.53 2.91 -30.58
CA ALA A 143 1.94 2.62 -30.33
C ALA A 143 2.24 1.11 -30.35
N GLY A 144 1.24 0.27 -30.07
CA GLY A 144 1.41 -1.17 -29.91
C GLY A 144 2.18 -1.53 -28.65
N VAL A 145 2.01 -0.75 -27.57
CA VAL A 145 2.78 -0.85 -26.33
C VAL A 145 1.86 -0.81 -25.11
N TRP A 146 2.09 -1.70 -24.15
CA TRP A 146 1.37 -1.77 -22.87
C TRP A 146 2.32 -1.47 -21.73
N THR A 147 1.96 -0.52 -20.85
CA THR A 147 2.85 -0.08 -19.77
C THR A 147 2.21 -0.23 -18.40
N VAL A 148 3.06 -0.51 -17.40
CA VAL A 148 2.71 -0.43 -15.97
C VAL A 148 3.94 0.01 -15.19
N ASP A 149 3.76 1.00 -14.32
CA ASP A 149 4.80 1.49 -13.44
C ASP A 149 4.57 0.98 -12.02
N VAL A 150 5.59 0.37 -11.43
CA VAL A 150 5.59 -0.03 -10.02
C VAL A 150 6.36 1.01 -9.22
N SER A 151 5.67 1.65 -8.28
CA SER A 151 6.20 2.79 -7.53
C SER A 151 7.12 2.38 -6.37
N PRO A 152 8.26 3.06 -6.16
CA PRO A 152 9.09 2.88 -4.96
C PRO A 152 8.40 3.39 -3.68
N VAL A 153 7.30 4.13 -3.81
CA VAL A 153 6.51 4.61 -2.66
C VAL A 153 5.69 3.48 -2.05
N THR A 154 5.27 2.52 -2.87
CA THR A 154 4.39 1.42 -2.44
C THR A 154 5.08 0.07 -2.43
N THR A 155 6.26 -0.06 -3.04
CA THR A 155 6.95 -1.33 -3.18
C THR A 155 8.43 -1.14 -2.87
N SER A 156 8.97 -1.99 -1.99
CA SER A 156 10.39 -1.97 -1.67
C SER A 156 11.25 -2.26 -2.92
N PRO A 157 12.32 -1.48 -3.15
CA PRO A 157 13.31 -1.78 -4.19
C PRO A 157 14.04 -3.11 -4.00
N HIS A 158 14.00 -3.71 -2.81
CA HIS A 158 14.59 -5.03 -2.54
C HIS A 158 13.66 -6.20 -2.92
N ILE A 159 12.43 -5.92 -3.36
CA ILE A 159 11.55 -6.93 -3.93
C ILE A 159 11.94 -7.16 -5.37
N ILE A 160 12.23 -8.42 -5.70
CA ILE A 160 12.69 -8.87 -7.01
C ILE A 160 11.69 -9.87 -7.60
N VAL A 161 11.71 -9.97 -8.93
CA VAL A 161 10.84 -10.86 -9.72
C VAL A 161 11.61 -12.10 -10.13
N SER A 162 11.13 -13.27 -9.71
CA SER A 162 11.74 -14.55 -10.07
C SER A 162 11.14 -15.13 -11.36
N THR A 163 9.81 -15.09 -11.50
CA THR A 163 9.13 -15.50 -12.74
C THR A 163 8.07 -14.49 -13.15
N ILE A 164 7.79 -14.47 -14.44
CA ILE A 164 6.70 -13.71 -15.04
C ILE A 164 5.98 -14.56 -16.08
N LYS A 165 4.65 -14.44 -16.15
CA LYS A 165 3.83 -15.01 -17.22
C LYS A 165 2.70 -14.07 -17.60
N THR A 166 2.18 -14.21 -18.81
CA THR A 166 0.93 -13.55 -19.20
C THR A 166 -0.27 -14.39 -18.82
N VAL A 167 -1.34 -13.73 -18.39
CA VAL A 167 -2.60 -14.36 -17.99
C VAL A 167 -3.77 -13.63 -18.63
N ALA A 168 -4.92 -14.29 -18.73
CA ALA A 168 -6.14 -13.63 -19.16
C ALA A 168 -6.57 -12.58 -18.12
N CYS A 169 -6.89 -11.37 -18.58
CA CYS A 169 -7.49 -10.36 -17.73
C CYS A 169 -8.94 -10.75 -17.36
N ALA A 170 -9.43 -10.30 -16.20
CA ALA A 170 -10.84 -10.44 -15.83
C ALA A 170 -11.79 -9.79 -16.87
N THR A 171 -11.31 -8.72 -17.52
CA THR A 171 -11.95 -8.07 -18.67
C THR A 171 -10.88 -7.83 -19.74
N GLY A 172 -11.03 -8.44 -20.92
CA GLY A 172 -10.14 -8.22 -22.07
C GLY A 172 -9.74 -9.50 -22.81
N SER A 173 -8.96 -9.33 -23.86
CA SER A 173 -8.35 -10.40 -24.67
C SER A 173 -7.07 -10.91 -24.03
N PHE A 174 -6.73 -12.15 -24.35
CA PHE A 174 -5.50 -12.80 -23.96
C PHE A 174 -4.54 -12.89 -25.14
N TRP A 175 -3.24 -12.74 -24.87
CA TRP A 175 -2.19 -12.98 -25.85
C TRP A 175 -1.04 -13.69 -25.17
N ASN A 176 -0.50 -14.72 -25.81
CA ASN A 176 0.36 -15.68 -25.13
C ASN A 176 1.87 -15.43 -25.33
N LYS A 177 2.27 -14.39 -26.07
CA LYS A 177 3.68 -14.07 -26.36
C LYS A 177 3.96 -12.57 -26.40
N TRP A 178 4.84 -12.12 -25.53
CA TRP A 178 5.20 -10.71 -25.41
C TRP A 178 6.72 -10.52 -25.35
N ASP A 179 7.19 -9.48 -26.02
CA ASP A 179 8.47 -8.86 -25.72
C ASP A 179 8.26 -7.89 -24.56
N CYS A 180 9.13 -7.96 -23.54
CA CYS A 180 9.03 -7.12 -22.35
C CYS A 180 10.34 -6.36 -22.15
N LYS A 181 10.24 -5.04 -21.97
CA LYS A 181 11.34 -4.16 -21.60
C LYS A 181 11.08 -3.64 -20.19
N LYS A 182 11.92 -4.04 -19.25
CA LYS A 182 11.90 -3.55 -17.86
C LYS A 182 12.98 -2.49 -17.69
N THR A 183 12.58 -1.30 -17.23
CA THR A 183 13.49 -0.21 -16.86
C THR A 183 13.47 -0.02 -15.35
N ASP A 184 14.65 -0.07 -14.73
CA ASP A 184 14.85 0.11 -13.29
C ASP A 184 14.92 1.60 -12.92
N LEU A 185 14.93 1.90 -11.61
CA LEU A 185 14.98 3.29 -11.12
C LEU A 185 16.27 4.02 -11.51
N ASP A 186 17.36 3.29 -11.69
CA ASP A 186 18.66 3.78 -12.17
C ASP A 186 18.76 3.80 -13.71
N SER A 187 17.63 3.57 -14.40
CA SER A 187 17.53 3.47 -15.85
C SER A 187 18.24 2.26 -16.46
N HIS A 188 18.63 1.25 -15.67
CA HIS A 188 19.08 -0.03 -16.22
C HIS A 188 17.91 -0.72 -16.95
N VAL A 189 18.19 -1.30 -18.12
CA VAL A 189 17.17 -1.94 -18.96
C VAL A 189 17.42 -3.42 -19.11
N THR A 190 16.41 -4.23 -18.77
CA THR A 190 16.39 -5.68 -19.00
C THR A 190 15.33 -6.03 -20.04
N LEU A 191 15.67 -6.90 -20.99
CA LEU A 191 14.74 -7.44 -21.98
C LEU A 191 14.36 -8.87 -21.62
N LEU A 192 13.06 -9.16 -21.63
CA LEU A 192 12.49 -10.45 -21.31
C LEU A 192 11.55 -10.92 -22.43
N SER A 193 11.39 -12.24 -22.57
CA SER A 193 10.29 -12.83 -23.34
C SER A 193 9.28 -13.40 -22.36
N VAL A 194 8.03 -12.96 -22.46
CA VAL A 194 6.96 -13.38 -21.55
C VAL A 194 5.98 -14.26 -22.32
N THR A 195 5.66 -15.41 -21.75
CA THR A 195 4.72 -16.37 -22.33
C THR A 195 3.63 -16.77 -21.34
N GLU A 196 2.71 -17.64 -21.74
CA GLU A 196 1.66 -18.18 -20.87
C GLU A 196 2.17 -19.14 -19.78
N ILE A 197 3.42 -19.58 -19.93
CA ILE A 197 4.14 -20.36 -18.91
C ILE A 197 5.15 -19.45 -18.18
N ASP A 198 5.44 -19.81 -16.94
CA ASP A 198 6.41 -19.10 -16.10
C ASP A 198 7.76 -18.96 -16.83
N SER A 199 8.08 -17.72 -17.16
CA SER A 199 9.32 -17.32 -17.80
C SER A 199 10.25 -16.74 -16.74
N PRO A 200 11.55 -17.11 -16.71
CA PRO A 200 12.48 -16.59 -15.72
C PRO A 200 12.67 -15.08 -15.92
N ALA A 201 12.64 -14.34 -14.81
CA ALA A 201 12.82 -12.88 -14.80
C ALA A 201 14.20 -12.46 -14.24
N ASN A 202 15.10 -13.42 -14.02
CA ASN A 202 16.49 -13.19 -13.59
C ASN A 202 16.63 -12.36 -12.30
N ASP A 203 15.66 -12.45 -11.39
CA ASP A 203 15.71 -11.79 -10.09
C ASP A 203 15.92 -10.26 -10.19
N ILE A 204 15.32 -9.62 -11.22
CA ILE A 204 15.36 -8.17 -11.40
C ILE A 204 14.41 -7.44 -10.43
N PRO A 205 14.69 -6.17 -10.08
CA PRO A 205 13.81 -5.38 -9.22
C PRO A 205 12.39 -5.26 -9.78
N LEU A 206 11.39 -5.42 -8.91
CA LEU A 206 9.98 -5.24 -9.28
C LEU A 206 9.67 -3.77 -9.60
N VAL A 207 10.24 -2.85 -8.80
CA VAL A 207 10.05 -1.40 -8.93
C VAL A 207 10.61 -0.87 -10.24
N GLY A 208 9.89 0.04 -10.89
CA GLY A 208 10.28 0.68 -12.16
C GLY A 208 9.20 0.53 -13.23
N SER A 209 9.58 0.74 -14.48
CA SER A 209 8.66 0.77 -15.62
C SER A 209 8.73 -0.54 -16.41
N TRP A 210 7.57 -1.16 -16.61
CA TRP A 210 7.40 -2.38 -17.41
C TRP A 210 6.66 -2.04 -18.70
N GLU A 211 7.29 -2.34 -19.84
CA GLU A 211 6.76 -2.10 -21.18
C GLU A 211 6.62 -3.43 -21.92
N PHE A 212 5.43 -3.72 -22.44
CA PHE A 212 5.12 -4.99 -23.10
C PHE A 212 4.65 -4.75 -24.54
N THR A 213 5.21 -5.50 -25.47
CA THR A 213 4.89 -5.45 -26.90
C THR A 213 4.46 -6.84 -27.38
N PRO A 214 3.27 -7.00 -27.98
CA PRO A 214 2.76 -8.31 -28.40
C PRO A 214 3.59 -8.83 -29.58
N ARG A 215 4.05 -10.08 -29.49
CA ARG A 215 4.84 -10.69 -30.57
C ARG A 215 3.92 -11.43 -31.55
N GLY A 216 4.04 -11.09 -32.84
CA GLY A 216 3.46 -11.88 -33.93
C GLY A 216 1.96 -11.68 -34.19
N GLY A 217 1.39 -10.54 -33.81
CA GLY A 217 0.01 -10.20 -34.16
C GLY A 217 -0.44 -8.85 -33.62
N VAL A 218 -1.72 -8.52 -33.87
CA VAL A 218 -2.34 -7.27 -33.43
C VAL A 218 -3.13 -7.53 -32.16
N PHE A 219 -2.74 -6.88 -31.07
CA PHE A 219 -3.52 -6.88 -29.83
C PHE A 219 -4.58 -5.79 -29.91
N ARG A 220 -5.84 -6.12 -29.58
CA ARG A 220 -7.00 -5.23 -29.81
C ARG A 220 -7.58 -4.60 -28.54
N ASP A 221 -7.06 -4.97 -27.38
CA ASP A 221 -7.53 -4.43 -26.10
C ASP A 221 -6.54 -3.48 -25.46
N THR A 222 -7.05 -2.56 -24.66
CA THR A 222 -6.24 -1.57 -23.94
C THR A 222 -5.71 -2.08 -22.61
N THR A 223 -5.89 -3.36 -22.30
CA THR A 223 -5.45 -3.95 -21.03
C THR A 223 -4.80 -5.31 -21.28
N ALA A 224 -3.64 -5.52 -20.68
CA ALA A 224 -2.93 -6.79 -20.67
C ALA A 224 -2.55 -7.14 -19.22
N CYS A 225 -2.62 -8.42 -18.87
CA CYS A 225 -2.42 -8.88 -17.50
C CYS A 225 -1.27 -9.88 -17.44
N PHE A 226 -0.46 -9.73 -16.41
CA PHE A 226 0.69 -10.55 -16.15
C PHE A 226 0.70 -10.95 -14.68
N GLN A 227 1.25 -12.11 -14.39
CA GLN A 227 1.53 -12.55 -13.03
C GLN A 227 3.02 -12.61 -12.83
N VAL A 228 3.48 -12.01 -11.75
CA VAL A 228 4.87 -12.07 -11.32
C VAL A 228 4.98 -12.81 -10.00
N THR A 229 5.90 -13.77 -9.93
CA THR A 229 6.27 -14.40 -8.66
C THR A 229 7.42 -13.61 -8.07
N ILE A 230 7.23 -13.12 -6.84
CA ILE A 230 8.16 -12.20 -6.20
C ILE A 230 8.83 -12.83 -4.99
N LYS A 231 9.97 -12.28 -4.62
CA LYS A 231 10.68 -12.59 -3.39
C LYS A 231 11.49 -11.38 -2.94
N CYS A 232 12.01 -11.44 -1.73
CA CYS A 232 13.01 -10.47 -1.29
C CYS A 232 14.38 -10.88 -1.78
N GLN A 233 15.17 -9.89 -2.20
CA GLN A 233 16.58 -10.08 -2.47
C GLN A 233 17.26 -10.56 -1.18
N GLU A 234 17.98 -11.67 -1.27
CA GLU A 234 18.79 -12.13 -0.14
C GLU A 234 19.90 -11.11 0.10
N THR A 235 19.89 -10.48 1.27
CA THR A 235 21.06 -9.77 1.76
C THR A 235 22.10 -10.83 2.12
N SER A 236 23.10 -11.02 1.27
CA SER A 236 24.25 -11.85 1.62
C SER A 236 24.77 -11.38 2.97
N PRO A 237 24.87 -12.25 3.99
CA PRO A 237 25.40 -11.84 5.28
C PRO A 237 26.85 -11.41 5.06
N THR A 238 27.16 -10.16 5.39
CA THR A 238 28.54 -9.71 5.57
C THR A 238 29.26 -10.75 6.44
N PRO A 239 30.39 -11.33 6.02
CA PRO A 239 31.13 -12.26 6.85
C PRO A 239 31.40 -11.58 8.18
N GLY A 240 30.81 -12.12 9.26
CA GLY A 240 31.13 -11.65 10.60
C GLY A 240 32.64 -11.83 10.84
N PRO A 241 33.28 -11.00 11.69
CA PRO A 241 34.73 -11.00 11.87
C PRO A 241 35.33 -12.29 12.48
N ASN A 242 34.57 -13.39 12.57
CA ASN A 242 34.96 -14.64 13.23
C ASN A 242 34.59 -15.91 12.42
N GLN A 243 34.84 -15.94 11.11
CA GLN A 243 35.01 -17.23 10.43
C GLN A 243 36.48 -17.43 10.03
N PRO A 244 37.14 -18.51 10.46
CA PRO A 244 38.47 -18.84 9.98
C PRO A 244 38.42 -19.03 8.46
N GLN A 245 39.30 -18.31 7.76
CA GLN A 245 39.62 -18.58 6.35
C GLN A 245 40.08 -20.03 6.25
N GLU A 246 39.20 -20.93 5.78
CA GLU A 246 39.61 -22.26 5.38
C GLU A 246 40.42 -22.12 4.09
N ALA A 247 41.74 -22.09 4.28
CA ALA A 247 42.70 -22.04 3.20
C ALA A 247 42.51 -23.26 2.30
N ALA A 248 42.17 -23.01 1.03
CA ALA A 248 42.32 -23.99 -0.03
C ALA A 248 43.80 -24.40 -0.11
N GLN A 249 44.13 -25.56 0.46
CA GLN A 249 45.38 -26.24 0.19
C GLN A 249 45.30 -26.91 -1.18
N GLN A 250 46.27 -26.53 -2.01
CA GLN A 250 46.60 -27.11 -3.30
C GLN A 250 46.79 -28.63 -3.20
N LEU A 251 46.18 -29.35 -4.14
CA LEU A 251 46.73 -30.55 -4.80
C LEU A 251 46.25 -30.56 -6.25
#